data_AF-A0A2E2SY85-F1
#
_entry.id   AF-A0A2E2SY85-F1
#
_cell.length_a   1.000
_cell.length_b   1.000
_cell.length_c   1.000
_cell.angle_alpha   90.00
_cell.angle_beta   90.00
_cell.angle_gamma   90.00
#
_symmetry.space_group_name_H-M   'P 1'
#
loop_
_entity.id
_entity.type
_entity.pdbx_description
1 polymer ?
#
loop_
_entity_poly.entity_id
_entity_poly.type
_entity_poly.pdbx_seq_one_letter_code
_entity_poly.pdbx_strand_id
1 'polypeptide(L)'
;MSMIGRIAMAVFALGAFAVLSPAPAYAACSDADLCSAQECTNRQAQVHPTCDQPRSCAANNLTQDELRSRLAINQACLAARQNVQACFSSSDAGHDEAITGVQNAIATCQSKITG
;
A
#
# COMPACT_ATOMS: atom_id res chain seq x y z
N MET A 1 45.07 -15.68 48.14
CA MET A 1 44.05 -15.78 47.07
C MET A 1 44.05 -14.44 46.36
N SER A 2 44.96 -14.14 45.43
CA SER A 2 45.04 -14.48 44.00
C SER A 2 43.85 -14.03 43.12
N MET A 3 44.20 -13.21 42.11
CA MET A 3 43.49 -12.74 40.88
C MET A 3 42.44 -11.63 41.06
N ILE A 4 42.66 -10.37 40.63
CA ILE A 4 42.82 -9.80 39.25
C ILE A 4 41.61 -10.09 38.34
N GLY A 5 40.93 -9.02 37.91
CA GLY A 5 40.05 -9.01 36.73
C GLY A 5 38.98 -7.91 36.84
N ARG A 6 39.28 -6.66 36.45
CA ARG A 6 39.14 -6.08 35.09
C ARG A 6 37.71 -5.67 34.70
N ILE A 7 37.60 -4.37 34.45
CA ILE A 7 36.91 -3.70 33.33
C ILE A 7 35.45 -3.26 33.56
N ALA A 8 35.33 -1.93 33.50
CA ALA A 8 34.15 -1.11 33.32
C ALA A 8 33.36 -1.47 32.05
N MET A 9 32.06 -1.23 32.06
CA MET A 9 31.42 -0.20 31.21
C MET A 9 29.92 -0.14 31.53
N ALA A 10 29.48 1.03 31.99
CA ALA A 10 28.11 1.44 31.86
C ALA A 10 27.80 1.62 30.36
N VAL A 11 26.70 1.06 29.88
CA VAL A 11 26.08 1.50 28.63
C VAL A 11 24.59 1.71 28.90
N PHE A 12 24.26 2.99 28.99
CA PHE A 12 22.93 3.52 28.75
C PHE A 12 22.42 3.00 27.40
N ALA A 13 21.34 2.22 27.40
CA ALA A 13 20.52 2.04 26.22
C ALA A 13 19.30 2.96 26.35
N LEU A 14 19.47 4.17 25.81
CA LEU A 14 18.43 5.15 25.58
C LEU A 14 17.30 4.57 24.73
N GLY A 15 16.09 5.04 25.02
CA GLY A 15 14.86 4.59 24.41
C GLY A 15 14.84 4.76 22.90
N ALA A 16 14.39 3.72 22.22
CA ALA A 16 13.80 3.81 20.91
C ALA A 16 12.39 3.22 21.03
N PHE A 17 11.46 4.01 21.56
CA PHE A 17 10.04 3.78 21.30
C PHE A 17 9.84 4.05 19.82
N ALA A 18 9.98 3.02 18.99
CA ALA A 18 9.46 3.05 17.64
C ALA A 18 7.96 3.24 17.79
N VAL A 19 7.50 4.48 17.57
CA VAL A 19 6.09 4.80 17.37
C VAL A 19 5.70 4.06 16.10
N LEU A 20 5.21 2.83 16.26
CA LEU A 20 4.49 2.11 15.23
C LEU A 20 3.20 2.89 15.01
N SER A 21 3.25 3.91 14.16
CA SER A 21 2.03 4.53 13.66
C SER A 21 1.16 3.41 13.09
N PRO A 22 -0.05 3.18 13.63
CA PRO A 22 -0.94 2.20 13.04
C PRO A 22 -1.21 2.66 11.62
N ALA A 23 -0.82 1.85 10.63
CA ALA A 23 -1.32 2.04 9.28
C ALA A 23 -2.85 2.09 9.36
N PRO A 24 -3.52 2.98 8.62
CA PRO A 24 -4.97 3.06 8.68
C PRO A 24 -5.55 1.69 8.36
N ALA A 25 -6.37 1.20 9.28
CA ALA A 25 -7.05 -0.06 9.12
C ALA A 25 -8.10 0.13 8.02
N TYR A 26 -8.06 -0.75 7.02
CA TYR A 26 -9.13 -0.88 6.04
C TYR A 26 -10.40 -1.36 6.75
N ALA A 27 -11.57 -0.83 6.37
CA ALA A 27 -12.82 -1.44 6.76
C ALA A 27 -12.85 -2.91 6.31
N ALA A 28 -13.27 -3.81 7.17
CA ALA A 28 -13.35 -5.22 6.82
C ALA A 28 -14.61 -5.45 5.96
N CYS A 29 -14.61 -6.49 5.12
CA CYS A 29 -15.81 -6.84 4.36
C CYS A 29 -17.01 -7.25 5.23
N SER A 30 -16.80 -7.53 6.52
CA SER A 30 -17.88 -7.69 7.51
C SER A 30 -18.64 -6.39 7.77
N ASP A 31 -18.01 -5.25 7.49
CA ASP A 31 -18.51 -3.91 7.78
C ASP A 31 -19.16 -3.26 6.54
N ALA A 32 -19.18 -3.98 5.40
CA ALA A 32 -19.84 -3.54 4.17
C ALA A 32 -21.36 -3.42 4.38
N ASP A 33 -21.92 -2.28 3.97
CA ASP A 33 -23.33 -1.93 4.20
C ASP A 33 -24.12 -1.68 2.90
N LEU A 34 -23.43 -1.51 1.77
CA LEU A 34 -24.06 -1.38 0.43
C LEU A 34 -24.03 -2.68 -0.37
N CYS A 35 -23.29 -3.68 0.06
CA CYS A 35 -23.23 -5.00 -0.57
C CYS A 35 -23.10 -6.11 0.48
N SER A 36 -23.31 -7.37 0.10
CA SER A 36 -23.10 -8.48 1.03
C SER A 36 -21.61 -8.69 1.36
N ALA A 37 -21.30 -9.20 2.55
CA ALA A 37 -19.91 -9.52 2.93
C ALA A 37 -19.23 -10.49 1.94
N GLN A 38 -19.98 -11.46 1.40
CA GLN A 38 -19.48 -12.37 0.37
C GLN A 38 -19.15 -11.64 -0.93
N GLU A 39 -19.98 -10.69 -1.35
CA GLU A 39 -19.73 -9.87 -2.53
C GLU A 39 -18.51 -8.98 -2.34
N CYS A 40 -18.39 -8.31 -1.20
CA CYS A 40 -17.20 -7.53 -0.86
C CYS A 40 -15.95 -8.41 -0.92
N THR A 41 -15.99 -9.61 -0.34
CA THR A 41 -14.87 -10.57 -0.36
C THR A 41 -14.50 -10.97 -1.79
N ASN A 42 -15.50 -11.23 -2.64
CA ASN A 42 -15.27 -11.56 -4.05
C ASN A 42 -14.61 -10.40 -4.81
N ARG A 43 -15.01 -9.15 -4.53
CA ARG A 43 -14.39 -7.95 -5.10
C ARG A 43 -12.97 -7.75 -4.58
N GLN A 44 -12.74 -7.97 -3.28
CA GLN A 44 -11.43 -7.84 -2.65
C GLN A 44 -10.44 -8.90 -3.17
N ALA A 45 -10.92 -10.09 -3.53
CA ALA A 45 -10.12 -11.12 -4.18
C ALA A 45 -9.54 -10.67 -5.55
N GLN A 46 -10.10 -9.64 -6.19
CA GLN A 46 -9.57 -9.07 -7.44
C GLN A 46 -8.47 -8.01 -7.21
N VAL A 47 -8.30 -7.53 -5.98
CA VAL A 47 -7.31 -6.48 -5.67
C VAL A 47 -5.90 -7.03 -5.78
N HIS A 48 -5.57 -8.12 -5.08
CA HIS A 48 -4.23 -8.72 -5.12
C HIS A 48 -3.71 -9.05 -6.53
N PRO A 49 -4.44 -9.82 -7.37
CA PRO A 49 -3.94 -10.21 -8.68
C PRO A 49 -3.68 -9.01 -9.61
N THR A 50 -4.35 -7.87 -9.40
CA THR A 50 -4.15 -6.65 -10.19
C THR A 50 -3.13 -5.69 -9.56
N CYS A 51 -3.11 -5.57 -8.23
CA CYS A 51 -2.32 -4.57 -7.51
C CYS A 51 -0.94 -5.05 -7.06
N ASP A 52 -0.67 -6.35 -7.02
CA ASP A 52 0.62 -6.90 -6.60
C ASP A 52 1.64 -6.98 -7.76
N GLN A 53 1.21 -6.60 -8.96
CA GLN A 53 2.06 -6.47 -10.14
C GLN A 53 2.98 -5.22 -10.03
N PRO A 54 4.10 -5.17 -10.77
CA PRO A 54 4.95 -3.98 -10.83
C PRO A 54 4.17 -2.75 -11.32
N ARG A 55 4.05 -1.74 -10.46
CA ARG A 55 3.22 -0.55 -10.70
C ARG A 55 3.97 0.78 -10.68
N SER A 56 5.12 0.84 -10.02
CA SER A 56 5.86 2.11 -9.91
C SER A 56 6.46 2.51 -11.24
N CYS A 57 6.18 3.73 -11.71
CA CYS A 57 6.85 4.34 -12.86
C CYS A 57 8.01 5.26 -12.46
N ALA A 58 8.42 5.28 -11.19
CA ALA A 58 9.42 6.23 -10.70
C ALA A 58 10.83 6.00 -11.28
N ALA A 59 11.15 4.76 -11.69
CA ALA A 59 12.45 4.44 -12.27
C ALA A 59 12.69 5.22 -13.60
N ASN A 60 13.94 5.61 -13.84
CA ASN A 60 14.32 6.43 -15.00
C ASN A 60 14.73 5.61 -16.24
N ASN A 61 14.91 4.30 -16.08
CA ASN A 61 15.35 3.39 -17.14
C ASN A 61 14.20 2.52 -17.70
N LEU A 62 12.95 2.88 -17.45
CA LEU A 62 11.80 2.17 -18.01
C LEU A 62 11.63 2.56 -19.48
N THR A 63 11.34 1.57 -20.33
CA THR A 63 10.99 1.81 -21.73
C THR A 63 9.57 2.38 -21.82
N GLN A 64 9.21 2.96 -22.98
CA GLN A 64 7.85 3.45 -23.23
C GLN A 64 6.80 2.34 -23.12
N ASP A 65 7.11 1.14 -23.60
CA ASP A 65 6.19 0.00 -23.51
C ASP A 65 6.02 -0.49 -22.07
N GLU A 66 7.09 -0.49 -21.28
CA GLU A 66 7.04 -0.80 -19.85
C GLU A 66 6.20 0.23 -19.08
N LEU A 67 6.37 1.53 -19.38
CA LEU A 67 5.56 2.60 -18.79
C LEU A 67 4.07 2.43 -19.11
N ARG A 68 3.73 2.11 -20.37
CA ARG A 68 2.33 1.85 -20.79
C ARG A 68 1.76 0.61 -20.13
N SER A 69 2.55 -0.46 -20.02
CA SER A 69 2.16 -1.68 -19.30
C SER A 69 1.84 -1.38 -17.83
N ARG A 70 2.72 -0.67 -17.12
CA ARG A 70 2.51 -0.25 -15.72
C ARG A 70 1.33 0.69 -15.56
N LEU A 71 1.08 1.58 -16.52
CA LEU A 71 -0.10 2.43 -16.53
C LEU A 71 -1.38 1.59 -16.59
N ALA A 72 -1.46 0.62 -17.51
CA ALA A 72 -2.61 -0.28 -17.62
C ALA A 72 -2.83 -1.10 -16.34
N ILE A 73 -1.76 -1.60 -15.72
CA ILE A 73 -1.83 -2.32 -14.44
C ILE A 73 -2.37 -1.40 -13.33
N ASN A 74 -1.88 -0.16 -13.22
CA ASN A 74 -2.39 0.77 -12.21
C ASN A 74 -3.86 1.13 -12.44
N GLN A 75 -4.30 1.28 -13.69
CA GLN A 75 -5.71 1.52 -14.01
C GLN A 75 -6.59 0.33 -13.58
N ALA A 76 -6.15 -0.91 -13.83
CA ALA A 76 -6.84 -2.11 -13.37
C ALA A 76 -6.89 -2.19 -11.83
N CYS A 77 -5.78 -1.91 -11.16
CA CYS A 77 -5.71 -1.87 -9.70
C CYS A 77 -6.63 -0.78 -9.10
N LEU A 78 -6.70 0.40 -9.73
CA LEU A 78 -7.59 1.48 -9.31
C LEU A 78 -9.06 1.03 -9.40
N ALA A 79 -9.45 0.45 -10.52
CA ALA A 79 -10.80 -0.06 -10.72
C ALA A 79 -11.15 -1.16 -9.69
N ALA A 80 -10.22 -2.08 -9.41
CA ALA A 80 -10.42 -3.11 -8.39
C ALA A 80 -10.66 -2.51 -6.99
N ARG A 81 -9.87 -1.50 -6.60
CA ARG A 81 -10.03 -0.82 -5.31
C ARG A 81 -11.34 -0.02 -5.22
N GLN A 82 -11.69 0.70 -6.28
CA GLN A 82 -12.97 1.42 -6.35
C GLN A 82 -14.18 0.47 -6.29
N ASN A 83 -14.06 -0.72 -6.89
CA ASN A 83 -15.11 -1.74 -6.79
C ASN A 83 -15.31 -2.23 -5.36
N VAL A 84 -14.24 -2.41 -4.58
CA VAL A 84 -14.34 -2.74 -3.15
C VAL A 84 -14.97 -1.58 -2.38
N GLN A 85 -14.49 -0.35 -2.58
CA GLN A 85 -15.03 0.85 -1.93
C GLN A 85 -16.53 1.05 -2.17
N ALA A 86 -17.04 0.65 -3.34
CA ALA A 86 -18.47 0.74 -3.65
C ALA A 86 -19.38 -0.14 -2.77
N CYS A 87 -18.81 -1.04 -1.96
CA CYS A 87 -19.55 -1.81 -0.95
C CYS A 87 -19.77 -1.06 0.37
N PHE A 88 -19.19 0.13 0.54
CA PHE A 88 -19.24 0.91 1.77
C PHE A 88 -19.87 2.28 1.50
N SER A 89 -20.84 2.69 2.32
CA SER A 89 -21.55 3.97 2.19
C SER A 89 -20.69 5.18 2.55
N SER A 90 -19.67 4.96 3.37
CA SER A 90 -18.63 5.94 3.69
C SER A 90 -17.26 5.38 3.30
N SER A 91 -16.39 6.25 2.81
CA SER A 91 -14.99 5.91 2.64
C SER A 91 -14.25 5.92 3.97
N ASP A 92 -13.46 4.88 4.21
CA ASP A 92 -12.50 4.87 5.32
C ASP A 92 -11.11 5.32 4.83
N ALA A 93 -10.31 5.80 5.79
CA ALA A 93 -8.98 6.32 5.50
C ALA A 93 -8.06 5.30 4.80
N GLY A 94 -8.20 4.00 5.11
CA GLY A 94 -7.41 2.96 4.48
C GLY A 94 -7.73 2.82 3.00
N HIS A 95 -9.02 2.71 2.65
CA HIS A 95 -9.45 2.65 1.25
C HIS A 95 -9.09 3.93 0.47
N ASP A 96 -9.28 5.11 1.08
CA ASP A 96 -8.93 6.40 0.47
C ASP A 96 -7.44 6.54 0.18
N GLU A 97 -6.58 6.20 1.14
CA GLU A 97 -5.13 6.25 0.97
C GLU A 97 -4.66 5.29 -0.12
N ALA A 98 -5.22 4.09 -0.15
CA ALA A 98 -4.93 3.10 -1.18
C ALA A 98 -5.31 3.59 -2.58
N ILE A 99 -6.51 4.15 -2.74
CA ILE A 99 -6.98 4.70 -4.01
C ILE A 99 -6.08 5.86 -4.44
N THR A 100 -5.80 6.78 -3.53
CA THR A 100 -4.93 7.94 -3.75
C THR A 100 -3.52 7.50 -4.17
N GLY A 101 -2.96 6.49 -3.50
CA GLY A 101 -1.66 5.93 -3.83
C GLY A 101 -1.58 5.39 -5.27
N VAL A 102 -2.64 4.71 -5.74
CA VAL A 102 -2.71 4.22 -7.13
C VAL A 102 -2.89 5.38 -8.12
N GLN A 103 -3.71 6.39 -7.81
CA GLN A 103 -3.88 7.59 -8.65
C GLN A 103 -2.57 8.34 -8.83
N ASN A 104 -1.76 8.49 -7.77
CA ASN A 104 -0.44 9.11 -7.85
C ASN A 104 0.53 8.30 -8.73
N ALA A 105 0.48 6.97 -8.67
CA ALA A 105 1.25 6.12 -9.57
C ALA A 105 0.83 6.30 -11.04
N ILE A 106 -0.48 6.38 -11.32
CA ILE A 106 -1.02 6.67 -12.66
C ILE A 106 -0.48 8.00 -13.18
N ALA A 107 -0.57 9.07 -12.39
CA ALA A 107 -0.08 10.40 -12.78
C ALA A 107 1.42 10.38 -13.08
N THR A 108 2.20 9.65 -12.28
CA THR A 108 3.65 9.46 -12.50
C THR A 108 3.92 8.75 -13.82
N CYS A 109 3.19 7.68 -14.13
CA CYS A 109 3.34 6.96 -15.40
C CYS A 109 2.96 7.85 -16.59
N GLN A 110 1.83 8.56 -16.51
CA GLN A 110 1.36 9.45 -17.57
C GLN A 110 2.37 10.55 -17.87
N SER A 111 2.90 11.22 -16.85
CA SER A 111 3.91 12.27 -16.99
C SER A 111 5.15 11.79 -17.75
N LYS A 112 5.66 10.58 -17.44
CA LYS A 112 6.82 9.97 -18.11
C LYS A 112 6.53 9.42 -19.51
N ILE A 113 5.28 9.15 -19.84
CA ILE A 113 4.88 8.74 -21.20
C ILE A 113 4.83 9.98 -22.11
N THR A 114 4.35 11.11 -21.59
CA THR A 114 4.14 12.34 -22.37
C THR A 114 5.34 13.28 -22.41
N GLY A 115 6.22 13.20 -21.41
CA GLY A 115 7.45 14.00 -21.30
C GLY A 115 8.65 13.29 -21.93
#